data_AF-A0A1Y4A8H5-F1
#
_entry.id   AF-A0A1Y4A8H5-F1
#
_cell.length_a   1.000
_cell.length_b   1.000
_cell.length_c   1.000
_cell.angle_alpha   90.00
_cell.angle_beta   90.00
_cell.angle_gamma   90.00
#
_symmetry.space_group_name_H-M   'P 1'
#
loop_
_entity.id
_entity.type
_entity.pdbx_description
1 polymer ?
#
loop_
_entity_poly.entity_id
_entity_poly.type
_entity_poly.pdbx_seq_one_letter_code
_entity_poly.pdbx_strand_id
1 'polypeptide(L)'
;MFDYTNVHSTQSIKINAVTGSILKNHPKSWFEQFSLKSGRAEQLLHTDGHTAKKRVYEKPLYSGPYSYDSERLVDDPENNIIVLQMMICGDMEVIAECVRAKDFYSEEAPYGENKI
;
A
#
# COMPACT_ATOMS: atom_id res chain seq x y z
N MET A 1 6.97 -36.83 19.79
CA MET A 1 7.52 -36.15 18.59
C MET A 1 6.30 -35.71 17.79
N PHE A 2 6.00 -34.41 17.78
CA PHE A 2 4.79 -33.88 17.14
C PHE A 2 5.16 -33.39 15.75
N ASP A 3 4.52 -33.97 14.74
CA ASP A 3 4.74 -33.66 13.33
C ASP A 3 3.79 -32.54 12.92
N TYR A 4 4.33 -31.34 12.68
CA TYR A 4 3.60 -30.20 12.16
C TYR A 4 3.62 -30.27 10.64
N THR A 5 2.69 -31.02 10.04
CA THR A 5 2.45 -30.91 8.61
C THR A 5 1.74 -29.58 8.34
N ASN A 6 2.52 -28.62 7.86
CA ASN A 6 2.02 -27.37 7.31
C ASN A 6 1.12 -27.73 6.12
N VAL A 7 -0.20 -27.73 6.35
CA VAL A 7 -1.18 -27.92 5.28
C VAL A 7 -1.09 -26.68 4.40
N HIS A 8 -0.33 -26.78 3.32
CA HIS A 8 -0.35 -25.81 2.24
C HIS A 8 -1.78 -25.72 1.72
N SER A 9 -2.54 -24.73 2.19
CA SER A 9 -3.79 -24.34 1.57
C SER A 9 -3.46 -23.74 0.21
N THR A 10 -3.41 -24.59 -0.81
CA THR A 10 -3.35 -24.17 -2.21
C THR A 10 -4.70 -23.58 -2.57
N GLN A 11 -4.91 -22.31 -2.22
CA GLN A 11 -6.05 -21.54 -2.72
C GLN A 11 -5.86 -21.37 -4.23
N SER A 12 -6.53 -22.23 -5.01
CA SER A 12 -6.58 -22.09 -6.46
C SER A 12 -7.46 -20.90 -6.80
N ILE A 13 -6.84 -19.76 -7.11
CA ILE A 13 -7.54 -18.58 -7.61
C ILE A 13 -7.91 -18.87 -9.07
N LYS A 14 -9.20 -19.08 -9.35
CA LYS A 14 -9.71 -19.26 -10.71
C LYS A 14 -9.94 -17.88 -11.33
N ILE A 15 -8.92 -17.34 -11.98
CA ILE A 15 -9.00 -16.08 -12.73
C ILE A 15 -9.54 -16.40 -14.13
N ASN A 16 -10.77 -15.97 -14.42
CA ASN A 16 -11.36 -16.09 -15.75
C ASN A 16 -11.21 -14.74 -16.48
N ALA A 17 -10.01 -14.45 -16.98
CA ALA A 17 -9.73 -13.19 -17.67
C ALA A 17 -9.51 -13.44 -19.17
N VAL A 18 -10.40 -12.89 -19.99
CA VAL A 18 -10.38 -12.98 -21.47
C VAL A 18 -9.33 -11.99 -22.02
N THR A 19 -8.05 -12.23 -21.74
CA THR A 19 -6.91 -11.29 -21.88
C THR A 19 -6.78 -10.29 -20.71
N GLY A 20 -6.52 -10.78 -19.49
CA GLY A 20 -6.31 -9.95 -18.30
C GLY A 20 -5.03 -10.30 -17.56
N SER A 21 -3.89 -9.96 -18.15
CA SER A 21 -2.61 -9.97 -17.45
C SER A 21 -2.38 -8.58 -16.84
N ILE A 22 -2.22 -8.52 -15.52
CA ILE A 22 -1.70 -7.33 -14.85
C ILE A 22 -0.17 -7.46 -14.79
N LEU A 23 0.54 -6.50 -15.37
CA LEU A 23 2.00 -6.51 -15.47
C LEU A 23 2.57 -5.42 -14.59
N LYS A 24 3.68 -5.71 -13.90
CA LYS A 24 4.32 -4.73 -13.02
C LYS A 24 4.89 -3.57 -13.85
N ASN A 25 4.35 -2.37 -13.69
CA ASN A 25 4.79 -1.17 -14.41
C ASN A 25 5.94 -0.45 -13.70
N HIS A 26 6.05 -0.58 -12.37
CA HIS A 26 7.08 0.12 -11.59
C HIS A 26 7.95 -0.87 -10.82
N PRO A 27 9.29 -0.83 -10.87
CA PRO A 27 10.15 -1.81 -10.21
C PRO A 27 9.88 -1.98 -8.70
N LYS A 28 9.53 -0.88 -8.03
CA LYS A 28 9.21 -0.84 -6.59
C LYS A 28 7.72 -0.97 -6.23
N SER A 29 6.82 -1.19 -7.19
CA SER A 29 5.41 -1.43 -6.88
C SER A 29 5.19 -2.82 -6.27
N TRP A 30 4.00 -3.03 -5.71
CA TRP A 30 3.49 -4.32 -5.27
C TRP A 30 2.04 -4.51 -5.74
N PHE A 31 1.59 -5.76 -5.76
CA PHE A 31 0.17 -6.06 -5.97
C PHE A 31 -0.53 -6.24 -4.64
N GLU A 32 -1.71 -5.65 -4.51
CA GLU A 32 -2.59 -5.79 -3.35
C GLU A 32 -4.00 -6.15 -3.83
N GLN A 33 -4.60 -7.17 -3.22
CA GLN A 33 -6.00 -7.52 -3.45
C GLN A 33 -6.87 -6.91 -2.36
N PHE A 34 -7.98 -6.27 -2.74
CA PHE A 34 -8.97 -5.79 -1.79
C PHE A 34 -10.37 -5.73 -2.38
N SER A 35 -11.37 -5.70 -1.49
CA SER A 35 -12.76 -5.47 -1.84
C SER A 35 -13.02 -3.98 -2.04
N LEU A 36 -13.75 -3.61 -3.09
CA LEU A 36 -14.22 -2.24 -3.33
C LEU A 36 -15.17 -1.73 -2.23
N LYS A 37 -15.69 -2.61 -1.36
CA LYS A 37 -16.49 -2.27 -0.18
C LYS A 37 -15.68 -2.15 1.12
N SER A 38 -14.36 -2.40 1.07
CA SER A 38 -13.52 -2.38 2.26
C SER A 38 -13.11 -0.95 2.62
N GLY A 39 -12.82 -0.70 3.90
CA GLY A 39 -12.19 0.55 4.33
C GLY A 39 -10.83 0.80 3.66
N ARG A 40 -10.19 -0.25 3.14
CA ARG A 40 -8.97 -0.11 2.33
C ARG A 40 -9.25 0.55 0.98
N ALA A 41 -10.38 0.22 0.34
CA ALA A 41 -10.82 0.91 -0.88
C ALA A 41 -11.16 2.37 -0.60
N GLU A 42 -11.85 2.66 0.52
CA GLU A 42 -12.14 4.04 0.94
C GLU A 42 -10.86 4.85 1.17
N GLN A 43 -9.81 4.24 1.73
CA GLN A 43 -8.51 4.88 1.94
C GLN A 43 -7.71 5.07 0.63
N LEU A 44 -7.70 4.09 -0.26
CA LEU A 44 -6.89 4.11 -1.48
C LEU A 44 -7.53 4.93 -2.61
N LEU A 45 -8.86 4.91 -2.71
CA LEU A 45 -9.62 5.50 -3.82
C LEU A 45 -10.34 6.80 -3.43
N HIS A 46 -9.92 7.43 -2.34
CA HIS A 46 -10.42 8.73 -1.92
C HIS A 46 -10.12 9.81 -2.97
N THR A 47 -10.98 10.82 -3.11
CA THR A 47 -10.85 11.88 -4.13
C THR A 47 -9.52 12.62 -4.08
N ASP A 48 -8.97 12.82 -2.89
CA ASP A 48 -7.68 13.48 -2.64
C ASP A 48 -6.48 12.50 -2.65
N GLY A 49 -6.72 11.22 -2.94
CA GLY A 49 -5.73 10.15 -2.87
C GLY A 49 -5.46 9.63 -1.44
N HIS A 50 -4.59 8.62 -1.34
CA HIS A 50 -4.26 7.99 -0.07
C HIS A 50 -3.31 8.85 0.78
N THR A 51 -3.75 9.19 1.98
CA THR A 51 -2.92 9.88 3.00
C THR A 51 -2.52 8.91 4.11
N ALA A 52 -1.23 8.61 4.20
CA ALA A 52 -0.69 7.82 5.31
C ALA A 52 -0.58 8.65 6.59
N LYS A 53 -0.85 8.01 7.73
CA LYS A 53 -0.67 8.58 9.06
C LYS A 53 0.29 7.69 9.86
N LYS A 54 1.17 8.30 10.65
CA LYS A 54 2.02 7.58 11.61
C LYS A 54 1.72 8.02 13.03
N ARG A 55 1.90 7.09 13.96
CA ARG A 55 1.79 7.33 15.40
C ARG A 55 3.11 7.90 15.91
N VAL A 56 3.05 9.03 16.59
CA VAL A 56 4.20 9.65 17.25
C VAL A 56 3.94 9.70 18.74
N TYR A 57 4.90 9.19 19.49
CA TYR A 57 4.90 9.21 20.96
C TYR A 57 5.70 10.42 21.42
N GLU A 58 5.02 11.33 22.11
CA GLU A 58 5.69 12.48 22.71
C GLU A 58 5.94 12.17 24.18
N LYS A 59 7.23 12.21 24.54
CA LYS A 59 7.62 12.12 25.93
C LYS A 59 7.20 13.40 26.66
N PRO A 60 6.65 13.27 27.86
CA PRO A 60 6.28 14.42 28.67
C PRO A 60 7.52 15.27 29.02
N LEU A 61 7.39 16.60 28.94
CA LEU A 61 8.47 17.56 29.22
C LEU A 61 8.97 17.52 30.68
N TYR A 62 8.15 17.01 31.61
CA TYR A 62 8.51 16.84 33.02
C TYR A 62 8.13 15.44 33.50
N SER A 63 9.11 14.68 33.97
CA SER A 63 8.89 13.35 34.56
C SER A 63 8.39 13.49 36.00
N GLY A 64 7.08 13.44 36.19
CA GLY A 64 6.42 13.37 37.51
C GLY A 64 5.67 12.05 37.70
N PRO A 65 5.18 11.77 38.92
CA PRO A 65 4.43 10.54 39.23
C PRO A 65 3.09 10.41 38.47
N TYR A 66 2.63 11.46 37.79
CA TYR A 66 1.41 11.50 36.97
C TYR A 66 1.70 11.83 35.50
N SER A 67 2.91 11.53 35.05
CA SER A 67 3.35 11.83 33.70
C SER A 67 2.91 10.72 32.74
N TYR A 68 2.07 11.06 31.76
CA TYR A 68 1.58 10.12 30.74
C TYR A 68 2.19 10.45 29.38
N ASP A 69 2.54 9.41 28.63
CA ASP A 69 2.89 9.55 27.22
C ASP A 69 1.64 9.92 26.43
N SER A 70 1.78 10.88 25.51
CA SER A 70 0.71 11.22 24.58
C SER A 70 1.01 10.63 23.20
N GLU A 71 -0.03 10.07 22.58
CA GLU A 71 0.02 9.56 21.22
C GLU A 71 -0.78 10.49 20.32
N ARG A 72 -0.16 10.92 19.22
CA ARG A 72 -0.87 11.63 18.16
C ARG A 72 -0.58 11.01 16.79
N LEU A 73 -1.58 11.10 15.91
CA LEU A 73 -1.44 10.76 14.50
C LEU A 73 -0.95 12.00 13.75
N VAL A 74 0.16 11.86 13.03
CA VAL A 74 0.69 12.89 12.15
C VAL A 74 0.74 12.37 10.72
N ASP A 75 0.72 13.28 9.76
CA ASP A 75 0.89 12.94 8.35
C ASP A 75 2.23 12.26 8.08
N ASP A 76 2.20 11.27 7.20
CA ASP A 76 3.36 10.50 6.80
C ASP A 76 3.47 10.41 5.27
N PRO A 77 3.72 11.56 4.60
CA PRO A 77 3.62 11.65 3.14
C PRO A 77 4.55 10.69 2.40
N GLU A 78 5.67 10.27 3.01
CA GLU A 78 6.58 9.25 2.46
C GLU A 78 5.92 7.88 2.24
N ASN A 79 4.83 7.62 2.96
CA ASN A 79 4.10 6.36 2.91
C ASN A 79 2.73 6.50 2.24
N ASN A 80 2.46 7.64 1.59
CA ASN A 80 1.33 7.77 0.68
C ASN A 80 1.44 6.73 -0.43
N ILE A 81 0.29 6.22 -0.86
CA ILE A 81 0.20 5.13 -1.83
C ILE A 81 -0.46 5.67 -3.08
N ILE A 82 0.10 5.34 -4.24
CA ILE A 82 -0.45 5.63 -5.55
C ILE A 82 -0.86 4.31 -6.16
N VAL A 83 -2.11 4.23 -6.63
CA VAL A 83 -2.61 3.09 -7.39
C VAL A 83 -2.28 3.33 -8.86
N LEU A 84 -1.46 2.47 -9.46
CA LEU A 84 -1.02 2.59 -10.85
C LEU A 84 -2.03 2.00 -11.83
N GLN A 85 -2.58 0.84 -11.48
CA GLN A 85 -3.60 0.14 -12.27
C GLN A 85 -4.39 -0.82 -11.39
N MET A 86 -5.60 -1.16 -11.83
CA MET A 86 -6.49 -2.08 -11.12
C MET A 86 -7.14 -3.04 -12.10
N MET A 87 -7.36 -4.27 -11.67
CA MET A 87 -8.07 -5.29 -12.41
C MET A 87 -9.14 -5.92 -11.54
N ILE A 88 -10.37 -6.01 -12.05
CA ILE A 88 -11.47 -6.73 -11.39
C ILE A 88 -11.16 -8.23 -11.46
N CYS A 89 -11.14 -8.90 -10.31
CA CYS A 89 -10.83 -10.33 -10.19
C CYS A 89 -11.96 -11.16 -9.57
N GLY A 90 -13.07 -10.52 -9.20
CA GLY A 90 -14.26 -11.15 -8.63
C GLY A 90 -15.40 -10.16 -8.44
N ASP A 91 -16.47 -10.57 -7.75
CA ASP A 91 -17.57 -9.65 -7.42
C ASP A 91 -17.08 -8.59 -6.43
N MET A 92 -16.95 -7.35 -6.91
CA MET A 92 -16.42 -6.22 -6.15
C MET A 92 -15.00 -6.43 -5.61
N GLU A 93 -14.26 -7.40 -6.14
CA GLU A 93 -12.87 -7.70 -5.76
C GLU A 93 -11.93 -7.22 -6.86
N VAL A 94 -10.84 -6.58 -6.45
CA VAL A 94 -9.83 -6.01 -7.35
C VAL A 94 -8.42 -6.43 -6.93
N ILE A 95 -7.55 -6.63 -7.91
CA ILE A 95 -6.10 -6.64 -7.73
C ILE A 95 -5.57 -5.31 -8.23
N ALA A 96 -4.94 -4.55 -7.35
CA ALA A 96 -4.35 -3.25 -7.64
C ALA A 96 -2.82 -3.35 -7.66
N GLU A 97 -2.18 -2.69 -8.61
CA GLU A 97 -0.75 -2.38 -8.52
C GLU A 97 -0.60 -1.05 -7.78
N CYS A 98 0.13 -1.08 -6.67
CA CYS A 98 0.35 0.06 -5.79
C CYS A 98 1.85 0.39 -5.71
N VAL A 99 2.19 1.66 -5.58
CA VAL A 99 3.56 2.14 -5.33
C VAL A 99 3.53 3.22 -4.25
N ARG A 100 4.63 3.38 -3.49
CA ARG A 100 4.73 4.51 -2.56
C ARG A 100 5.00 5.79 -3.34
N ALA A 101 4.37 6.89 -2.95
CA ALA A 101 4.53 8.18 -3.60
C ALA A 101 6.01 8.60 -3.69
N LYS A 102 6.79 8.38 -2.62
CA LYS A 102 8.23 8.65 -2.63
C LYS A 102 8.98 7.90 -3.72
N ASP A 103 8.58 6.67 -4.00
CA ASP A 103 9.25 5.82 -4.98
C ASP A 103 8.86 6.22 -6.40
N PHE A 104 7.59 6.60 -6.61
CA PHE A 104 7.08 7.08 -7.90
C PHE A 104 7.71 8.41 -8.34
N TYR A 105 7.76 9.41 -7.44
CA TYR A 105 8.31 10.74 -7.78
C TYR A 105 9.84 10.81 -7.71
N SER A 106 10.50 9.88 -7.00
CA SER A 106 11.97 9.85 -6.95
C SER A 106 12.65 9.40 -8.25
N GLU A 107 11.89 8.80 -9.18
CA GLU A 107 12.42 8.30 -10.46
C GLU A 107 12.44 9.38 -11.56
N GLU A 108 12.13 10.65 -11.28
CA GLU A 108 12.47 11.79 -12.16
C GLU A 108 13.99 12.09 -12.13
N ALA A 109 14.81 11.14 -12.59
CA ALA A 109 16.16 11.38 -13.09
C ALA A 109 16.09 11.54 -14.62
N PRO A 110 16.86 12.48 -15.21
CA PRO A 110 16.44 13.21 -16.41
C PRO A 110 16.43 12.35 -17.67
N TYR A 111 15.26 12.24 -18.29
CA TYR A 111 15.16 11.86 -19.70
C TYR A 111 15.66 13.05 -20.54
N GLY A 112 16.93 13.03 -20.98
CA GLY A 112 17.36 13.82 -22.13
C GLY A 112 18.47 14.86 -21.99
N GLU A 113 19.50 14.68 -21.16
CA GLU A 113 20.79 15.34 -21.45
C GLU A 113 21.56 14.56 -22.54
N ASN A 114 21.03 14.57 -23.77
CA ASN A 114 21.89 14.37 -24.94
C ASN A 114 22.58 15.70 -25.23
N LYS A 115 23.78 15.87 -24.67
CA LYS A 115 24.70 16.91 -25.14
C LYS A 115 25.12 16.54 -26.57
N ILE A 116 24.71 17.35 -27.53
CA ILE A 116 25.36 17.45 -28.85
C ILE A 116 26.73 18.11 -28.64
#